data_AF-A0A522EZM2-F1
#
_entry.id   AF-A0A522EZM2-F1
#
_cell.length_a   1.000
_cell.length_b   1.000
_cell.length_c   1.000
_cell.angle_alpha   90.00
_cell.angle_beta   90.00
_cell.angle_gamma   90.00
#
_symmetry.space_group_name_H-M   'P 1'
#
loop_
_entity.id
_entity.type
_entity.pdbx_description
1 polymer ?
#
loop_
_entity_poly.entity_id
_entity_poly.type
_entity_poly.pdbx_seq_one_letter_code
_entity_poly.pdbx_strand_id
1 'polypeptide(L)'
;MAQQQQQPGNSDNSMAPVWITVLLFITVFFIWKFAHEYIVAVVFKINILQAKLVNIFMHNQDLANQIYIMQTVDPKSIDWDNLVMLTTNVGDYLRYPVVVVLVILGLILYTSNITLKFRRSHNMKTLRAQEQFNWPAIMPIIKEDLVSQDINTGPWAMALTPMEFARKHNLLRKDDALLDNPMPNMEMTAGIRRGDAKRVFTMQLGPYWDGFDKLTPPAAALAAVFIARIHRDRDNANLILHTLDKGFIAGKLNYSIAKPILKKYENTEIVQEIVQKHAYMLTVLASLLEAARDDGVVPSSEFLWLKPVDRRLWYMLNCIGRQTPYSEVAGPFAHWRAEKEMGRGSLVPMIDEAIKALEIAVKEIKLTPRQMAELQP
;
A
#
# COMPACT_ATOMS: atom_id res chain seq x y z
N MET A 1 35.54 -32.88 57.68
CA MET A 1 36.73 -32.28 58.33
C MET A 1 37.93 -32.55 57.44
N ALA A 2 38.66 -31.48 57.13
CA ALA A 2 40.06 -31.43 56.72
C ALA A 2 40.64 -32.58 55.88
N GLN A 3 40.98 -32.27 54.62
CA GLN A 3 42.39 -32.16 54.24
C GLN A 3 42.51 -31.35 52.94
N GLN A 4 42.94 -30.10 53.09
CA GLN A 4 43.52 -29.31 52.01
C GLN A 4 44.75 -30.07 51.50
N GLN A 5 44.69 -30.55 50.26
CA GLN A 5 45.88 -30.95 49.54
C GLN A 5 46.66 -29.68 49.19
N GLN A 6 47.86 -29.62 49.73
CA GLN A 6 48.87 -28.61 49.47
C GLN A 6 49.17 -28.54 47.97
N GLN A 7 49.03 -27.34 47.41
CA GLN A 7 49.59 -26.91 46.14
C GLN A 7 51.12 -27.05 46.19
N PRO A 8 51.76 -27.77 45.26
CA PRO A 8 53.19 -27.62 45.03
C PRO A 8 53.40 -26.42 44.08
N GLY A 9 53.97 -25.35 44.63
CA GLY A 9 54.88 -24.43 43.95
C GLY A 9 54.41 -23.80 42.64
N ASN A 10 53.61 -22.74 42.74
CA ASN A 10 53.46 -21.75 41.68
C ASN A 10 54.79 -20.97 41.55
N SER A 11 55.73 -21.51 40.78
CA SER A 11 57.00 -20.86 40.46
C SER A 11 56.75 -19.57 39.68
N ASP A 12 56.98 -18.43 40.33
CA ASP A 12 57.52 -17.18 39.77
C ASP A 12 57.14 -16.78 38.33
N ASN A 13 55.84 -16.75 38.01
CA ASN A 13 55.34 -16.13 36.77
C ASN A 13 54.92 -14.65 36.93
N SER A 14 55.11 -14.04 38.10
CA SER A 14 54.86 -12.60 38.31
C SER A 14 55.81 -11.71 37.50
N MET A 15 57.00 -12.22 37.16
CA MET A 15 57.98 -11.54 36.33
C MET A 15 57.78 -11.81 34.83
N ALA A 16 56.90 -12.73 34.42
CA ALA A 16 56.70 -13.07 33.00
C ALA A 16 56.20 -11.87 32.15
N PRO A 17 55.23 -11.05 32.59
CA PRO A 17 54.84 -9.84 31.86
C PRO A 17 55.98 -8.81 31.75
N VAL A 18 56.85 -8.75 32.76
CA VAL A 18 58.02 -7.86 32.78
C VAL A 18 59.08 -8.34 31.80
N TRP A 19 59.35 -9.64 31.74
CA TRP A 19 60.27 -10.20 30.74
C TRP A 19 59.74 -10.06 29.32
N ILE A 20 58.43 -10.18 29.11
CA ILE A 20 57.80 -9.97 27.80
C ILE A 20 57.90 -8.50 27.37
N THR A 21 57.64 -7.53 28.27
CA THR A 21 57.78 -6.11 27.94
C THR A 21 59.23 -5.74 27.68
N VAL A 22 60.18 -6.23 28.49
CA VAL A 22 61.62 -6.02 28.27
C VAL A 22 62.06 -6.62 26.94
N LEU A 23 61.61 -7.84 26.61
CA LEU A 23 61.90 -8.47 25.32
C LEU A 23 61.27 -7.69 24.15
N LEU A 24 60.09 -7.09 24.34
CA LEU A 24 59.46 -6.22 23.35
C LEU A 24 60.28 -4.93 23.16
N PHE A 25 60.74 -4.27 24.22
CA PHE A 25 61.59 -3.09 24.09
C PHE A 25 62.93 -3.41 23.44
N ILE A 26 63.55 -4.55 23.79
CA ILE A 26 64.79 -5.01 23.17
C ILE A 26 64.57 -5.34 21.69
N THR A 27 63.48 -6.02 21.33
CA THR A 27 63.17 -6.33 19.93
C THR A 27 62.86 -5.06 19.14
N VAL A 28 62.09 -4.12 19.67
CA VAL A 28 61.85 -2.80 19.06
C VAL A 28 63.13 -2.01 18.89
N PHE A 29 64.04 -2.03 19.87
CA PHE A 29 65.35 -1.40 19.77
C PHE A 29 66.23 -2.04 18.70
N PHE A 30 66.24 -3.38 18.59
CA PHE A 30 66.97 -4.07 17.54
C PHE A 30 66.37 -3.83 16.15
N ILE A 31 65.04 -3.83 16.04
CA ILE A 31 64.33 -3.47 14.80
C ILE A 31 64.68 -2.05 14.40
N TRP A 32 64.68 -1.11 15.35
CA TRP A 32 65.15 0.24 15.10
C TRP A 32 66.61 0.23 14.63
N LYS A 33 67.53 -0.37 15.38
CA LYS A 33 68.96 -0.35 15.04
C LYS A 33 69.29 -0.97 13.66
N PHE A 34 68.63 -2.05 13.27
CA PHE A 34 68.91 -2.77 12.02
C PHE A 34 68.05 -2.30 10.84
N ALA A 35 66.83 -1.83 11.08
CA ALA A 35 65.89 -1.41 10.05
C ALA A 35 65.58 0.09 10.06
N HIS A 36 66.32 0.90 10.83
CA HIS A 36 66.16 2.36 10.93
C HIS A 36 66.04 2.99 9.54
N GLU A 37 67.00 2.70 8.65
CA GLU A 37 67.05 3.22 7.29
C GLU A 37 65.76 2.93 6.50
N TYR A 38 65.25 1.71 6.59
CA TYR A 38 64.02 1.30 5.90
C TYR A 38 62.77 1.94 6.53
N ILE A 39 62.71 2.04 7.86
CA ILE A 39 61.59 2.65 8.58
C ILE A 39 61.51 4.14 8.27
N VAL A 40 62.63 4.85 8.34
CA VAL A 40 62.71 6.29 8.01
C VAL A 40 62.35 6.52 6.55
N ALA A 41 62.85 5.71 5.63
CA ALA A 41 62.51 5.81 4.21
C ALA A 41 61.01 5.60 3.93
N VAL A 42 60.36 4.67 4.63
CA VAL A 42 58.91 4.43 4.48
C VAL A 42 58.10 5.58 5.07
N VAL A 43 58.45 6.06 6.27
CA VAL A 43 57.80 7.21 6.91
C VAL A 43 57.95 8.46 6.03
N PHE A 44 59.14 8.70 5.48
CA PHE A 44 59.37 9.81 4.56
C PHE A 44 58.60 9.65 3.26
N LYS A 45 58.49 8.46 2.67
CA LYS A 45 57.63 8.25 1.49
C LYS A 45 56.17 8.60 1.77
N ILE A 46 55.64 8.20 2.93
CA ILE A 46 54.26 8.51 3.33
C ILE A 46 54.09 10.02 3.58
N ASN A 47 55.01 10.64 4.33
CA ASN A 47 54.97 12.08 4.62
C ASN A 47 55.15 12.92 3.36
N ILE A 48 56.05 12.54 2.43
CA ILE A 48 56.23 13.21 1.14
C ILE A 48 54.95 13.09 0.31
N LEU A 49 54.29 11.94 0.31
CA LEU A 49 53.02 11.76 -0.41
C LEU A 49 51.94 12.67 0.18
N GLN A 50 51.79 12.69 1.50
CA GLN A 50 50.84 13.56 2.21
C GLN A 50 51.15 15.05 1.98
N ALA A 51 52.41 15.45 2.13
CA ALA A 51 52.86 16.82 1.95
C ALA A 51 52.71 17.28 0.49
N LYS A 52 52.99 16.43 -0.50
CA LYS A 52 52.74 16.74 -1.92
C LYS A 52 51.25 16.96 -2.19
N LEU A 53 50.39 16.11 -1.63
CA LEU A 53 48.94 16.27 -1.76
C LEU A 53 48.46 17.59 -1.16
N VAL A 54 48.97 18.01 0.00
CA VAL A 54 48.61 19.29 0.62
C VAL A 54 49.24 20.49 -0.12
N ASN A 55 50.47 20.37 -0.60
CA ASN A 55 51.19 21.44 -1.29
C ASN A 55 50.56 21.81 -2.66
N ILE A 56 49.89 20.86 -3.33
CA ILE A 56 49.10 21.15 -4.54
C ILE A 56 48.01 22.19 -4.27
N PHE A 57 47.48 22.26 -3.05
CA PHE A 57 46.41 23.19 -2.70
C PHE A 57 46.93 24.46 -2.01
N MET A 58 47.92 24.36 -1.11
CA MET A 58 48.37 25.51 -0.32
C MET A 58 49.59 26.27 -0.91
N HIS A 59 50.36 25.69 -1.83
CA HIS A 59 51.53 26.29 -2.47
C HIS A 59 52.49 27.01 -1.48
N ASN A 60 52.72 26.40 -0.31
CA ASN A 60 53.53 27.03 0.74
C ASN A 60 55.03 26.71 0.52
N GLN A 61 55.87 27.74 0.55
CA GLN A 61 57.33 27.62 0.37
C GLN A 61 57.98 26.79 1.48
N ASP A 62 57.49 26.89 2.71
CA ASP A 62 58.04 26.14 3.85
C ASP A 62 57.80 24.63 3.73
N LEU A 63 56.61 24.26 3.27
CA LEU A 63 56.26 22.86 3.00
C LEU A 63 57.03 22.31 1.80
N ALA A 64 57.25 23.13 0.76
CA ALA A 64 58.07 22.76 -0.40
C ALA A 64 59.54 22.52 -0.03
N ASN A 65 60.10 23.34 0.86
CA ASN A 65 61.45 23.18 1.39
C ASN A 65 61.56 21.91 2.25
N GLN A 66 60.56 21.61 3.07
CA GLN A 66 60.52 20.36 3.85
C GLN A 66 60.39 19.12 2.96
N ILE A 67 59.59 19.18 1.88
CA ILE A 67 59.51 18.12 0.87
C ILE A 67 60.86 17.90 0.19
N TYR A 68 61.59 18.98 -0.12
CA TYR A 68 62.92 18.90 -0.73
C TYR A 68 63.94 18.27 0.23
N ILE A 69 63.94 18.67 1.50
CA ILE A 69 64.80 18.08 2.55
C ILE A 69 64.49 16.58 2.70
N MET A 70 63.22 16.19 2.78
CA MET A 70 62.85 14.76 2.88
C MET A 70 63.20 13.93 1.63
N GLN A 71 63.35 14.56 0.45
CA GLN A 71 63.72 13.87 -0.80
C GLN A 71 65.22 13.76 -1.04
N THR A 72 66.01 14.66 -0.47
CA THR A 72 67.45 14.81 -0.78
C THR A 72 68.36 14.35 0.34
N VAL A 73 67.86 14.26 1.58
CA VAL A 73 68.64 13.79 2.72
C VAL A 73 68.70 12.27 2.73
N ASP A 74 69.91 11.74 2.96
CA ASP A 74 70.16 10.30 3.13
C ASP A 74 69.44 9.80 4.42
N PRO A 75 68.47 8.85 4.31
CA PRO A 75 67.72 8.31 5.45
C PRO A 75 68.57 7.77 6.59
N LYS A 76 69.84 7.46 6.33
CA LYS A 76 70.80 6.94 7.31
C LYS A 76 71.37 8.00 8.26
N SER A 77 71.28 9.27 7.89
CA SER A 77 71.92 10.40 8.58
C SER A 77 71.00 11.16 9.55
N ILE A 78 69.74 10.73 9.65
CA ILE A 78 68.68 11.52 10.28
C ILE A 78 68.49 11.11 11.74
N ASP A 79 68.66 12.07 12.63
CA ASP A 79 68.39 11.88 14.05
C ASP A 79 66.88 11.82 14.34
N TRP A 80 66.50 11.13 15.42
CA TRP A 80 65.11 10.93 15.81
C TRP A 80 64.36 12.24 16.01
N ASP A 81 65.00 13.24 16.64
CA ASP A 81 64.39 14.54 16.90
C ASP A 81 64.07 15.29 15.59
N ASN A 82 64.95 15.18 14.60
CA ASN A 82 64.73 15.76 13.27
C ASN A 82 63.61 15.06 12.52
N LEU A 83 63.49 13.73 12.64
CA LEU A 83 62.40 12.96 12.05
C LEU A 83 61.03 13.34 12.64
N VAL A 84 60.97 13.46 13.97
CA VAL A 84 59.74 13.85 14.68
C VAL A 84 59.34 15.28 14.32
N MET A 85 60.30 16.22 14.30
CA MET A 85 60.03 17.61 13.93
C MET A 85 59.49 17.72 12.49
N LEU A 86 60.13 17.06 11.53
CA LEU A 86 59.71 17.07 10.13
C LEU A 86 58.32 16.43 9.94
N THR A 87 58.04 15.34 10.66
CA THR A 87 56.73 14.66 10.61
C THR A 87 55.63 15.49 11.26
N THR A 88 55.93 16.17 12.37
CA THR A 88 54.98 17.03 13.09
C THR A 88 54.58 18.22 12.23
N ASN A 89 55.53 18.86 11.56
CA ASN A 89 55.25 19.99 10.67
C ASN A 89 54.34 19.58 9.50
N VAL A 90 54.60 18.43 8.86
CA VAL A 90 53.71 17.89 7.80
C VAL A 90 52.31 17.57 8.36
N GLY A 91 52.26 17.02 9.58
CA GLY A 91 51.01 16.70 10.28
C GLY A 91 50.14 17.93 10.57
N ASP A 92 50.74 19.04 10.98
CA ASP A 92 50.02 20.29 11.25
C ASP A 92 49.31 20.84 10.01
N TYR A 93 49.94 20.74 8.83
CA TYR A 93 49.30 21.11 7.57
C TYR A 93 48.23 20.11 7.14
N LEU A 94 48.42 18.81 7.41
CA LEU A 94 47.43 17.76 7.10
C LEU A 94 46.18 17.84 8.00
N ARG A 95 46.29 18.43 9.19
CA ARG A 95 45.16 18.58 10.12
C ARG A 95 43.98 19.33 9.51
N TYR A 96 44.22 20.43 8.81
CA TYR A 96 43.16 21.26 8.24
C TYR A 96 42.28 20.52 7.21
N PRO A 97 42.82 19.85 6.17
CA PRO A 97 41.99 19.11 5.23
C PRO A 97 41.27 17.93 5.90
N VAL A 98 41.88 17.25 6.86
CA VAL A 98 41.21 16.17 7.62
C VAL A 98 40.04 16.71 8.44
N VAL A 99 40.20 17.86 9.11
CA VAL A 99 39.11 18.53 9.83
C VAL A 99 37.98 18.91 8.88
N VAL A 100 38.29 19.44 7.69
CA VAL A 100 37.27 19.76 6.67
C VAL A 100 36.51 18.50 6.24
N VAL A 101 37.20 17.39 5.97
CA VAL A 101 36.57 16.10 5.63
C VAL A 101 35.68 15.60 6.77
N LEU A 102 36.13 15.68 8.02
CA LEU A 102 35.35 15.28 9.18
C LEU A 102 34.12 16.16 9.40
N VAL A 103 34.21 17.47 9.16
CA VAL A 103 33.07 18.40 9.21
C VAL A 103 32.06 18.08 8.10
N ILE A 104 32.53 17.81 6.88
CA ILE A 104 31.67 17.39 5.76
C ILE A 104 30.95 16.07 6.10
N LEU A 105 31.68 15.08 6.62
CA LEU A 105 31.09 13.82 7.07
C LEU A 105 30.09 14.02 8.21
N GLY A 106 30.38 14.94 9.14
CA GLY A 106 29.45 15.33 10.21
C GLY A 106 28.16 15.96 9.67
N LEU A 107 28.26 16.84 8.68
CA LEU A 107 27.10 17.45 8.01
C LEU A 107 26.29 16.41 7.23
N ILE A 108 26.96 15.50 6.53
CA ILE A 108 26.31 14.40 5.81
C ILE A 108 25.58 13.50 6.80
N LEU A 109 26.20 13.12 7.92
CA LEU A 109 25.55 12.30 8.95
C LEU A 109 24.35 13.00 9.59
N TYR A 110 24.46 14.30 9.88
CA TYR A 110 23.37 15.08 10.46
C TYR A 110 22.17 15.19 9.51
N THR A 111 22.42 15.40 8.22
CA THR A 111 21.37 15.52 7.19
C THR A 111 20.83 14.16 6.72
N SER A 112 21.62 13.10 6.78
CA SER A 112 21.24 11.74 6.34
C SER A 112 20.58 10.90 7.42
N ASN A 113 20.49 11.38 8.66
CA ASN A 113 19.91 10.60 9.75
C ASN A 113 18.39 10.39 9.53
N ILE A 114 18.05 9.19 9.06
CA ILE A 114 16.67 8.73 8.79
C ILE A 114 15.77 8.83 10.03
N THR A 115 16.32 8.70 11.24
CA THR A 115 15.54 8.81 12.49
C THR A 115 15.02 10.23 12.73
N LEU A 116 15.66 11.25 12.16
CA LEU A 116 15.21 12.64 12.24
C LEU A 116 14.18 13.02 11.15
N LYS A 117 13.91 12.12 10.19
CA LYS A 117 13.04 12.41 9.03
C LYS A 117 11.55 12.42 9.38
N PHE A 118 11.12 11.68 10.42
CA PHE A 118 9.71 11.56 10.83
C PHE A 118 9.39 12.42 12.06
N ARG A 119 9.51 13.76 11.94
CA ARG A 119 9.25 14.72 13.04
C ARG A 119 7.84 15.32 13.08
N ARG A 120 6.97 15.01 12.12
CA ARG A 120 5.66 15.67 12.02
C ARG A 120 4.60 14.85 12.76
N SER A 121 3.95 15.47 13.74
CA SER A 121 2.70 14.93 14.30
C SER A 121 1.59 15.12 13.27
N HIS A 122 0.91 14.03 12.93
CA HIS A 122 -0.19 14.05 11.95
C HIS A 122 -1.54 13.84 12.65
N ASN A 123 -2.55 14.57 12.16
CA ASN A 123 -3.96 14.34 12.48
C ASN A 123 -4.59 13.55 11.32
N MET A 124 -5.77 12.98 11.51
CA MET A 124 -6.48 12.21 10.48
C MET A 124 -6.56 12.94 9.12
N LYS A 125 -6.85 14.25 9.14
CA LYS A 125 -6.92 15.08 7.92
C LYS A 125 -5.55 15.27 7.26
N THR A 126 -4.50 15.54 8.04
CA THR A 126 -3.16 15.81 7.48
C THR A 126 -2.48 14.54 6.98
N LEU A 127 -2.68 13.40 7.66
CA LEU A 127 -2.19 12.10 7.19
C LEU A 127 -2.87 11.69 5.89
N ARG A 128 -4.21 11.79 5.83
CA ARG A 128 -5.00 11.48 4.61
C ARG A 128 -4.55 12.32 3.41
N ALA A 129 -4.30 13.62 3.64
CA ALA A 129 -3.84 14.52 2.58
C ALA A 129 -2.40 14.23 2.11
N GLN A 130 -1.54 13.67 2.96
CA GLN A 130 -0.19 13.26 2.57
C GLN A 130 -0.21 11.94 1.79
N GLU A 131 -0.91 10.94 2.31
CA GLU A 131 -0.90 9.57 1.77
C GLU A 131 -1.70 9.42 0.47
N GLN A 132 -2.46 10.43 0.06
CA GLN A 132 -3.24 10.40 -1.18
C GLN A 132 -2.42 10.11 -2.44
N PHE A 133 -1.16 10.53 -2.45
CA PHE A 133 -0.28 10.35 -3.60
C PHE A 133 0.27 8.92 -3.67
N ASN A 134 0.43 8.27 -2.51
CA ASN A 134 0.82 6.86 -2.41
C ASN A 134 -0.38 5.94 -2.69
N TRP A 135 -1.57 6.34 -2.26
CA TRP A 135 -2.80 5.56 -2.39
C TRP A 135 -3.89 6.37 -3.10
N PRO A 136 -3.93 6.37 -4.44
CA PRO A 136 -4.93 7.14 -5.18
C PRO A 136 -6.38 6.76 -4.87
N ALA A 137 -6.64 5.53 -4.44
CA ALA A 137 -7.96 5.03 -4.07
C ALA A 137 -8.70 5.88 -3.00
N ILE A 138 -7.97 6.59 -2.13
CA ILE A 138 -8.59 7.46 -1.11
C ILE A 138 -8.90 8.87 -1.64
N MET A 139 -8.39 9.25 -2.82
CA MET A 139 -8.56 10.56 -3.44
C MET A 139 -10.02 11.07 -3.49
N PRO A 140 -11.02 10.25 -3.86
CA PRO A 140 -12.40 10.72 -4.02
C PRO A 140 -13.02 11.30 -2.74
N ILE A 141 -12.50 10.93 -1.56
CA ILE A 141 -13.09 11.32 -0.27
C ILE A 141 -12.29 12.36 0.51
N ILE A 142 -11.17 12.83 -0.04
CA ILE A 142 -10.26 13.73 0.69
C ILE A 142 -10.86 15.12 0.91
N LYS A 143 -11.64 15.60 -0.07
CA LYS A 143 -12.30 16.91 0.00
C LYS A 143 -13.60 16.88 0.80
N GLU A 144 -14.17 15.69 1.01
CA GLU A 144 -15.45 15.52 1.68
C GLU A 144 -15.30 15.43 3.21
N ASP A 145 -16.29 15.97 3.91
CA ASP A 145 -16.48 15.80 5.35
C ASP A 145 -17.74 14.96 5.63
N LEU A 146 -17.61 13.66 5.43
CA LEU A 146 -18.70 12.69 5.60
C LEU A 146 -19.20 12.57 7.04
N VAL A 147 -18.39 12.92 8.04
CA VAL A 147 -18.75 12.75 9.46
C VAL A 147 -19.87 13.70 9.87
N SER A 148 -19.89 14.88 9.25
CA SER A 148 -20.88 15.92 9.53
C SER A 148 -22.18 15.75 8.72
N GLN A 149 -22.21 14.84 7.73
CA GLN A 149 -23.35 14.61 6.86
C GLN A 149 -24.28 13.53 7.44
N ASP A 150 -25.58 13.62 7.13
CA ASP A 150 -26.52 12.58 7.52
C ASP A 150 -26.30 11.29 6.70
N ILE A 151 -26.46 10.15 7.36
CA ILE A 151 -26.11 8.82 6.85
C ILE A 151 -26.97 8.42 5.65
N ASN A 152 -28.22 8.89 5.59
CA ASN A 152 -29.21 8.46 4.61
C ASN A 152 -29.35 9.43 3.43
N THR A 153 -28.59 10.53 3.42
CA THR A 153 -28.72 11.58 2.40
C THR A 153 -27.46 11.75 1.56
N GLY A 154 -27.63 12.31 0.37
CA GLY A 154 -26.53 12.63 -0.54
C GLY A 154 -25.96 11.44 -1.33
N PRO A 155 -24.88 11.67 -2.10
CA PRO A 155 -24.28 10.68 -2.99
C PRO A 155 -23.66 9.50 -2.23
N TRP A 156 -23.18 9.77 -1.02
CA TRP A 156 -22.48 8.80 -0.17
C TRP A 156 -23.40 8.03 0.78
N ALA A 157 -24.71 8.26 0.72
CA ALA A 157 -25.71 7.62 1.58
C ALA A 157 -25.49 6.12 1.73
N MET A 158 -25.73 5.58 2.93
CA MET A 158 -25.63 4.16 3.24
C MET A 158 -26.61 3.34 2.39
N ALA A 159 -26.33 2.03 2.25
CA ALA A 159 -27.27 1.12 1.60
C ALA A 159 -28.56 1.01 2.43
N LEU A 160 -29.70 0.96 1.77
CA LEU A 160 -30.98 0.83 2.46
C LEU A 160 -31.11 -0.55 3.11
N THR A 161 -31.60 -0.56 4.36
CA THR A 161 -32.02 -1.81 5.01
C THR A 161 -33.21 -2.44 4.26
N PRO A 162 -33.49 -3.74 4.42
CA PRO A 162 -34.66 -4.38 3.79
C PRO A 162 -35.99 -3.68 4.10
N MET A 163 -36.17 -3.22 5.35
CA MET A 163 -37.36 -2.50 5.77
C MET A 163 -37.46 -1.10 5.15
N GLU A 164 -36.37 -0.33 5.14
CA GLU A 164 -36.36 1.00 4.49
C GLU A 164 -36.56 0.88 2.98
N PHE A 165 -35.96 -0.13 2.36
CA PHE A 165 -36.16 -0.44 0.95
C PHE A 165 -37.64 -0.77 0.66
N ALA A 166 -38.25 -1.63 1.48
CA ALA A 166 -39.65 -2.00 1.33
C ALA A 166 -40.58 -0.79 1.54
N ARG A 167 -40.29 0.10 2.50
CA ARG A 167 -41.04 1.36 2.71
C ARG A 167 -40.87 2.32 1.54
N LYS A 168 -39.65 2.55 1.08
CA LYS A 168 -39.34 3.47 -0.04
C LYS A 168 -40.08 3.10 -1.33
N HIS A 169 -40.26 1.80 -1.55
CA HIS A 169 -40.93 1.28 -2.74
C HIS A 169 -42.39 0.86 -2.50
N ASN A 170 -42.97 1.16 -1.33
CA ASN A 170 -44.34 0.82 -0.95
C ASN A 170 -44.69 -0.67 -1.13
N LEU A 171 -43.76 -1.54 -0.74
CA LEU A 171 -43.86 -3.00 -0.90
C LEU A 171 -44.54 -3.70 0.27
N LEU A 172 -44.73 -3.01 1.39
CA LEU A 172 -45.31 -3.57 2.60
C LEU A 172 -46.84 -3.69 2.46
N ARG A 173 -47.39 -4.79 2.96
CA ARG A 173 -48.83 -5.02 3.12
C ARG A 173 -49.14 -5.73 4.43
N LYS A 174 -50.41 -5.78 4.83
CA LYS A 174 -50.84 -6.67 5.91
C LYS A 174 -50.69 -8.13 5.49
N ASP A 175 -50.18 -8.98 6.38
CA ASP A 175 -50.03 -10.41 6.10
C ASP A 175 -51.34 -11.13 6.41
N ASP A 176 -52.19 -11.30 5.39
CA ASP A 176 -53.49 -11.96 5.50
C ASP A 176 -53.37 -13.38 6.08
N ALA A 177 -52.27 -14.09 5.79
CA ALA A 177 -52.05 -15.45 6.28
C ALA A 177 -51.83 -15.50 7.80
N LEU A 178 -51.23 -14.46 8.38
CA LEU A 178 -51.05 -14.32 9.83
C LEU A 178 -52.28 -13.72 10.52
N LEU A 179 -53.12 -12.98 9.78
CA LEU A 179 -54.44 -12.54 10.23
C LEU A 179 -55.39 -13.74 10.40
N ASP A 180 -55.37 -14.67 9.44
CA ASP A 180 -56.23 -15.85 9.44
C ASP A 180 -55.72 -16.95 10.39
N ASN A 181 -54.39 -17.13 10.49
CA ASN A 181 -53.77 -18.11 11.39
C ASN A 181 -52.51 -17.53 12.06
N PRO A 182 -52.63 -16.92 13.25
CA PRO A 182 -51.50 -16.29 13.92
C PRO A 182 -50.52 -17.36 14.41
N MET A 183 -49.31 -17.35 13.84
CA MET A 183 -48.22 -18.21 14.32
C MET A 183 -47.50 -17.56 15.50
N PRO A 184 -47.20 -18.33 16.57
CA PRO A 184 -46.44 -17.82 17.71
C PRO A 184 -45.08 -17.28 17.24
N ASN A 185 -44.66 -16.13 17.79
CA ASN A 185 -43.48 -15.34 17.42
C ASN A 185 -43.53 -14.54 16.10
N MET A 186 -44.59 -14.63 15.29
CA MET A 186 -44.76 -13.82 14.06
C MET A 186 -45.84 -12.73 14.20
N GLU A 187 -46.19 -12.37 15.43
CA GLU A 187 -47.12 -11.28 15.71
C GLU A 187 -46.51 -9.94 15.33
N MET A 188 -47.30 -9.06 14.70
CA MET A 188 -46.92 -7.69 14.30
C MET A 188 -45.84 -7.57 13.20
N THR A 189 -45.82 -8.50 12.25
CA THR A 189 -44.97 -8.42 11.06
C THR A 189 -45.75 -8.00 9.82
N ALA A 190 -45.08 -7.34 8.86
CA ALA A 190 -45.67 -7.03 7.55
C ALA A 190 -45.42 -8.14 6.53
N GLY A 191 -46.36 -8.30 5.60
CA GLY A 191 -46.18 -9.06 4.38
C GLY A 191 -45.59 -8.21 3.25
N ILE A 192 -45.20 -8.86 2.15
CA ILE A 192 -44.69 -8.19 0.95
C ILE A 192 -45.67 -8.35 -0.22
N ARG A 193 -45.83 -7.28 -1.00
CA ARG A 193 -46.53 -7.26 -2.30
C ARG A 193 -45.63 -7.90 -3.36
N ARG A 194 -45.77 -9.22 -3.57
CA ARG A 194 -44.90 -9.99 -4.48
C ARG A 194 -44.87 -9.44 -5.91
N GLY A 195 -46.01 -9.00 -6.43
CA GLY A 195 -46.12 -8.43 -7.78
C GLY A 195 -45.30 -7.14 -7.95
N ASP A 196 -45.42 -6.21 -6.99
CA ASP A 196 -44.62 -4.98 -6.99
C ASP A 196 -43.14 -5.23 -6.71
N ALA A 197 -42.83 -6.16 -5.80
CA ALA A 197 -41.45 -6.56 -5.53
C ALA A 197 -40.80 -7.13 -6.80
N LYS A 198 -41.51 -7.99 -7.56
CA LYS A 198 -41.06 -8.51 -8.85
C LYS A 198 -40.75 -7.39 -9.83
N ARG A 199 -41.65 -6.39 -9.95
CA ARG A 199 -41.44 -5.23 -10.81
C ARG A 199 -40.20 -4.43 -10.40
N VAL A 200 -40.05 -4.12 -9.10
CA VAL A 200 -38.91 -3.35 -8.58
C VAL A 200 -37.59 -4.08 -8.78
N PHE A 201 -37.52 -5.36 -8.43
CA PHE A 201 -36.30 -6.15 -8.65
C PHE A 201 -35.98 -6.32 -10.12
N THR A 202 -36.99 -6.44 -11.00
CA THR A 202 -36.78 -6.48 -12.45
C THR A 202 -36.17 -5.17 -12.96
N MET A 203 -36.64 -4.01 -12.49
CA MET A 203 -36.06 -2.72 -12.83
C MET A 203 -34.59 -2.56 -12.36
N GLN A 204 -34.20 -3.27 -11.30
CA GLN A 204 -32.82 -3.25 -10.82
C GLN A 204 -31.84 -3.94 -11.78
N LEU A 205 -32.24 -4.90 -12.62
CA LEU A 205 -31.28 -5.61 -13.50
C LEU A 205 -30.53 -4.68 -14.46
N GLY A 206 -31.17 -3.57 -14.85
CA GLY A 206 -30.59 -2.63 -15.82
C GLY A 206 -30.65 -3.16 -17.25
N PRO A 207 -29.82 -2.62 -18.16
CA PRO A 207 -29.86 -2.99 -19.56
C PRO A 207 -29.27 -4.39 -19.81
N TYR A 208 -29.72 -5.02 -20.89
CA TYR A 208 -29.09 -6.21 -21.43
C TYR A 208 -27.64 -5.93 -21.83
N TRP A 209 -26.84 -6.98 -21.85
CA TRP A 209 -25.51 -6.93 -22.45
C TRP A 209 -25.64 -6.97 -23.98
N ASP A 210 -24.95 -6.04 -24.65
CA ASP A 210 -25.01 -5.85 -26.11
C ASP A 210 -23.64 -5.37 -26.65
N GLY A 211 -22.56 -5.91 -26.07
CA GLY A 211 -21.18 -5.56 -26.42
C GLY A 211 -20.54 -4.47 -25.53
N PHE A 212 -19.21 -4.39 -25.58
CA PHE A 212 -18.42 -3.44 -24.77
C PHE A 212 -18.58 -1.99 -25.21
N ASP A 213 -18.87 -1.75 -26.49
CA ASP A 213 -19.07 -0.40 -27.04
C ASP A 213 -20.33 0.31 -26.52
N LYS A 214 -21.36 -0.46 -26.12
CA LYS A 214 -22.64 0.06 -25.61
C LYS A 214 -22.68 0.21 -24.09
N LEU A 215 -21.60 -0.15 -23.39
CA LEU A 215 -21.52 0.02 -21.94
C LEU A 215 -21.53 1.51 -21.56
N THR A 216 -22.06 1.80 -20.37
CA THR A 216 -21.90 3.14 -19.80
C THR A 216 -20.41 3.42 -19.58
N PRO A 217 -19.93 4.67 -19.74
CA PRO A 217 -18.51 5.00 -19.56
C PRO A 217 -17.86 4.46 -18.27
N PRO A 218 -18.49 4.55 -17.07
CA PRO A 218 -17.92 3.95 -15.86
C PRO A 218 -17.90 2.42 -15.90
N ALA A 219 -18.92 1.78 -16.48
CA ALA A 219 -18.97 0.32 -16.65
C ALA A 219 -17.88 -0.18 -17.61
N ALA A 220 -17.69 0.51 -18.74
CA ALA A 220 -16.65 0.19 -19.72
C ALA A 220 -15.24 0.29 -19.10
N ALA A 221 -15.00 1.32 -18.28
CA ALA A 221 -13.72 1.50 -17.61
C ALA A 221 -13.41 0.38 -16.62
N LEU A 222 -14.40 -0.03 -15.82
CA LEU A 222 -14.21 -1.14 -14.88
C LEU A 222 -14.14 -2.49 -15.58
N ALA A 223 -14.91 -2.71 -16.64
CA ALA A 223 -14.75 -3.89 -17.49
C ALA A 223 -13.31 -4.02 -18.00
N ALA A 224 -12.71 -2.93 -18.47
CA ALA A 224 -11.33 -2.91 -18.92
C ALA A 224 -10.33 -3.26 -17.82
N VAL A 225 -10.53 -2.73 -16.60
CA VAL A 225 -9.71 -3.08 -15.43
C VAL A 225 -9.80 -4.57 -15.14
N PHE A 226 -11.00 -5.12 -15.06
CA PHE A 226 -11.21 -6.54 -14.74
C PHE A 226 -10.63 -7.44 -15.82
N ILE A 227 -10.85 -7.12 -17.09
CA ILE A 227 -10.29 -7.86 -18.23
C ILE A 227 -8.76 -7.82 -18.22
N ALA A 228 -8.15 -6.65 -17.96
CA ALA A 228 -6.70 -6.56 -17.83
C ALA A 228 -6.17 -7.47 -16.70
N ARG A 229 -6.86 -7.51 -15.56
CA ARG A 229 -6.50 -8.40 -14.43
C ARG A 229 -6.65 -9.88 -14.77
N ILE A 230 -7.69 -10.28 -15.48
CA ILE A 230 -7.86 -11.66 -15.98
C ILE A 230 -6.65 -12.09 -16.83
N HIS A 231 -6.12 -11.17 -17.65
CA HIS A 231 -4.94 -11.38 -18.49
C HIS A 231 -3.61 -11.10 -17.77
N ARG A 232 -3.62 -10.90 -16.44
CA ARG A 232 -2.45 -10.58 -15.60
C ARG A 232 -1.71 -9.30 -15.99
N ASP A 233 -2.38 -8.40 -16.68
CA ASP A 233 -1.89 -7.09 -17.12
C ASP A 233 -2.16 -6.03 -16.05
N ARG A 234 -1.43 -6.16 -14.92
CA ARG A 234 -1.66 -5.35 -13.71
C ARG A 234 -1.32 -3.88 -13.92
N ASP A 235 -0.30 -3.58 -14.71
CA ASP A 235 0.17 -2.22 -14.94
C ASP A 235 -0.90 -1.38 -15.66
N ASN A 236 -1.53 -1.93 -16.69
CA ASN A 236 -2.62 -1.25 -17.39
C ASN A 236 -3.88 -1.12 -16.53
N ALA A 237 -4.21 -2.13 -15.72
CA ALA A 237 -5.31 -2.05 -14.77
C ALA A 237 -5.11 -0.90 -13.76
N ASN A 238 -3.92 -0.85 -13.13
CA ASN A 238 -3.56 0.19 -12.17
C ASN A 238 -3.50 1.58 -12.83
N LEU A 239 -3.00 1.68 -14.05
CA LEU A 239 -2.98 2.93 -14.81
C LEU A 239 -4.40 3.50 -15.01
N ILE A 240 -5.37 2.66 -15.37
CA ILE A 240 -6.77 3.08 -15.51
C ILE A 240 -7.31 3.57 -14.17
N LEU A 241 -7.17 2.78 -13.10
CA LEU A 241 -7.66 3.13 -11.76
C LEU A 241 -7.07 4.45 -11.26
N HIS A 242 -5.74 4.60 -11.30
CA HIS A 242 -5.05 5.82 -10.87
C HIS A 242 -5.43 7.05 -11.69
N THR A 243 -5.68 6.88 -12.99
CA THR A 243 -6.12 7.98 -13.86
C THR A 243 -7.54 8.42 -13.52
N LEU A 244 -8.43 7.49 -13.20
CA LEU A 244 -9.80 7.78 -12.79
C LEU A 244 -9.86 8.44 -11.40
N ASP A 245 -9.08 7.96 -10.43
CA ASP A 245 -8.97 8.57 -9.10
C ASP A 245 -8.52 10.04 -9.17
N LYS A 246 -7.45 10.30 -9.94
CA LYS A 246 -6.95 11.67 -10.18
C LYS A 246 -7.96 12.51 -10.95
N GLY A 247 -8.60 11.93 -11.97
CA GLY A 247 -9.61 12.58 -12.80
C GLY A 247 -10.85 12.99 -12.00
N PHE A 248 -11.24 12.20 -11.00
CA PHE A 248 -12.36 12.50 -10.12
C PHE A 248 -12.13 13.78 -9.33
N ILE A 249 -10.93 13.94 -8.73
CA ILE A 249 -10.55 15.16 -7.99
C ILE A 249 -10.55 16.40 -8.90
N ALA A 250 -10.09 16.25 -10.13
CA ALA A 250 -10.02 17.32 -11.14
C ALA A 250 -11.39 17.65 -11.76
N GLY A 251 -12.44 16.88 -11.45
CA GLY A 251 -13.78 17.04 -12.00
C GLY A 251 -13.93 16.56 -13.45
N LYS A 252 -12.92 15.89 -14.01
CA LYS A 252 -12.94 15.38 -15.40
C LYS A 252 -12.50 13.93 -15.44
N LEU A 253 -13.47 13.03 -15.41
CA LEU A 253 -13.25 11.59 -15.54
C LEU A 253 -12.97 11.22 -17.00
N ASN A 254 -11.74 10.78 -17.28
CA ASN A 254 -11.35 10.34 -18.61
C ASN A 254 -11.46 8.81 -18.73
N TYR A 255 -12.62 8.33 -19.16
CA TYR A 255 -12.86 6.90 -19.41
C TYR A 255 -12.22 6.38 -20.70
N SER A 256 -11.70 7.27 -21.57
CA SER A 256 -11.16 6.86 -22.88
C SER A 256 -9.92 5.98 -22.77
N ILE A 257 -9.21 6.03 -21.65
CA ILE A 257 -8.03 5.20 -21.35
C ILE A 257 -8.35 3.70 -21.31
N ALA A 258 -9.62 3.34 -21.10
CA ALA A 258 -10.08 1.95 -21.09
C ALA A 258 -10.22 1.34 -22.49
N LYS A 259 -10.45 2.16 -23.52
CA LYS A 259 -10.76 1.68 -24.89
C LYS A 259 -9.65 0.80 -25.51
N PRO A 260 -8.35 1.13 -25.39
CA PRO A 260 -7.30 0.29 -25.94
C PRO A 260 -7.26 -1.11 -25.30
N ILE A 261 -7.50 -1.19 -24.00
CA ILE A 261 -7.49 -2.45 -23.24
C ILE A 261 -8.70 -3.31 -23.59
N LEU A 262 -9.89 -2.71 -23.71
CA LEU A 262 -11.08 -3.42 -24.19
C LEU A 262 -10.83 -4.01 -25.58
N LYS A 263 -10.41 -3.20 -26.55
CA LYS A 263 -10.13 -3.67 -27.92
C LYS A 263 -9.07 -4.77 -27.98
N LYS A 264 -8.09 -4.76 -27.07
CA LYS A 264 -7.02 -5.76 -27.02
C LYS A 264 -7.52 -7.13 -26.56
N TYR A 265 -8.44 -7.16 -25.60
CA TYR A 265 -8.77 -8.40 -24.87
C TYR A 265 -10.25 -8.82 -24.98
N GLU A 266 -11.14 -8.00 -25.53
CA GLU A 266 -12.58 -8.29 -25.60
C GLU A 266 -12.91 -9.61 -26.32
N ASN A 267 -12.13 -9.98 -27.34
CA ASN A 267 -12.34 -11.19 -28.15
C ASN A 267 -11.55 -12.41 -27.66
N THR A 268 -10.97 -12.34 -26.46
CA THR A 268 -10.24 -13.48 -25.88
C THR A 268 -11.21 -14.54 -25.37
N GLU A 269 -10.79 -15.81 -25.43
CA GLU A 269 -11.62 -16.96 -25.08
C GLU A 269 -12.24 -16.83 -23.68
N ILE A 270 -11.43 -16.48 -22.67
CA ILE A 270 -11.87 -16.33 -21.28
C ILE A 270 -12.97 -15.25 -21.15
N VAL A 271 -12.80 -14.12 -21.83
CA VAL A 271 -13.77 -13.01 -21.77
C VAL A 271 -15.05 -13.39 -22.50
N GLN A 272 -14.95 -14.03 -23.66
CA GLN A 272 -16.11 -14.49 -24.43
C GLN A 272 -16.89 -15.56 -23.69
N GLU A 273 -16.23 -16.48 -23.00
CA GLU A 273 -16.88 -17.49 -22.16
C GLU A 273 -17.74 -16.85 -21.06
N ILE A 274 -17.19 -15.84 -20.36
CA ILE A 274 -17.93 -15.10 -19.33
C ILE A 274 -19.13 -14.38 -19.93
N VAL A 275 -18.91 -13.65 -21.03
CA VAL A 275 -19.94 -12.88 -21.70
C VAL A 275 -21.10 -13.76 -22.20
N GLN A 276 -20.81 -14.94 -22.74
CA GLN A 276 -21.85 -15.87 -23.23
C GLN A 276 -22.71 -16.47 -22.12
N LYS A 277 -22.18 -16.54 -20.88
CA LYS A 277 -22.89 -17.08 -19.72
C LYS A 277 -23.81 -16.07 -19.02
N HIS A 278 -23.81 -14.80 -19.45
CA HIS A 278 -24.54 -13.72 -18.77
C HIS A 278 -25.26 -12.79 -19.75
N ALA A 279 -26.52 -12.47 -19.46
CA ALA A 279 -27.38 -11.70 -20.37
C ALA A 279 -27.50 -10.21 -20.03
N TYR A 280 -27.14 -9.79 -18.82
CA TYR A 280 -27.26 -8.40 -18.37
C TYR A 280 -25.90 -7.77 -18.13
N MET A 281 -25.82 -6.45 -18.35
CA MET A 281 -24.58 -5.69 -18.13
C MET A 281 -24.02 -5.85 -16.71
N LEU A 282 -24.90 -5.81 -15.70
CA LEU A 282 -24.50 -5.99 -14.30
C LEU A 282 -23.99 -7.41 -14.00
N THR A 283 -24.57 -8.44 -14.62
CA THR A 283 -24.17 -9.83 -14.37
C THR A 283 -22.88 -10.20 -15.12
N VAL A 284 -22.65 -9.64 -16.31
CA VAL A 284 -21.36 -9.72 -17.00
C VAL A 284 -20.26 -9.06 -16.18
N LEU A 285 -20.46 -7.82 -15.71
CA LEU A 285 -19.46 -7.11 -14.89
C LEU A 285 -19.17 -7.82 -13.56
N ALA A 286 -20.20 -8.41 -12.96
CA ALA A 286 -20.06 -9.22 -11.75
C ALA A 286 -19.12 -10.41 -11.96
N SER A 287 -19.32 -11.16 -13.04
CA SER A 287 -18.47 -12.33 -13.37
C SER A 287 -17.08 -11.93 -13.86
N LEU A 288 -16.95 -10.80 -14.56
CA LEU A 288 -15.62 -10.23 -14.89
C LEU A 288 -14.84 -9.89 -13.62
N LEU A 289 -15.48 -9.26 -12.63
CA LEU A 289 -14.84 -8.97 -11.34
C LEU A 289 -14.50 -10.25 -10.57
N GLU A 290 -15.38 -11.25 -10.59
CA GLU A 290 -15.11 -12.55 -9.97
C GLU A 290 -13.87 -13.22 -10.58
N ALA A 291 -13.82 -13.33 -11.91
CA ALA A 291 -12.66 -13.89 -12.62
C ALA A 291 -11.38 -13.06 -12.44
N ALA A 292 -11.49 -11.72 -12.40
CA ALA A 292 -10.35 -10.85 -12.14
C ALA A 292 -9.73 -11.08 -10.76
N ARG A 293 -10.51 -11.56 -9.78
CA ARG A 293 -10.02 -11.86 -8.43
C ARG A 293 -9.23 -13.16 -8.33
N ASP A 294 -9.27 -14.01 -9.36
CA ASP A 294 -8.43 -15.21 -9.44
C ASP A 294 -6.95 -14.88 -9.68
N ASP A 295 -6.63 -13.74 -10.32
CA ASP A 295 -5.24 -13.23 -10.44
C ASP A 295 -4.72 -12.64 -9.11
N GLY A 296 -5.60 -12.05 -8.31
CA GLY A 296 -5.25 -11.45 -7.04
C GLY A 296 -6.33 -10.49 -6.52
N VAL A 297 -6.04 -9.77 -5.44
CA VAL A 297 -7.03 -8.89 -4.82
C VAL A 297 -7.43 -7.74 -5.77
N VAL A 298 -8.74 -7.57 -5.96
CA VAL A 298 -9.38 -6.44 -6.67
C VAL A 298 -10.46 -5.87 -5.73
N PRO A 299 -10.06 -5.01 -4.79
CA PRO A 299 -10.95 -4.50 -3.76
C PRO A 299 -11.80 -3.35 -4.29
N SER A 300 -13.02 -3.20 -3.76
CA SER A 300 -13.90 -2.08 -4.15
C SER A 300 -13.39 -0.71 -3.71
N SER A 301 -12.41 -0.66 -2.81
CA SER A 301 -11.72 0.57 -2.40
C SER A 301 -11.05 1.29 -3.58
N GLU A 302 -10.57 0.56 -4.59
CA GLU A 302 -9.86 1.13 -5.75
C GLU A 302 -10.78 1.85 -6.74
N PHE A 303 -12.08 1.71 -6.60
CA PHE A 303 -13.06 2.41 -7.44
C PHE A 303 -14.10 3.15 -6.60
N LEU A 304 -13.66 3.74 -5.48
CA LEU A 304 -14.52 4.52 -4.58
C LEU A 304 -15.24 5.67 -5.30
N TRP A 305 -14.59 6.25 -6.33
CA TRP A 305 -15.18 7.26 -7.23
C TRP A 305 -16.48 6.81 -7.90
N LEU A 306 -16.72 5.49 -7.99
CA LEU A 306 -17.92 4.93 -8.61
C LEU A 306 -19.17 5.16 -7.76
N LYS A 307 -19.06 5.15 -6.41
CA LYS A 307 -20.21 5.29 -5.51
C LYS A 307 -21.09 6.52 -5.83
N PRO A 308 -20.54 7.74 -5.99
CA PRO A 308 -21.34 8.92 -6.36
C PRO A 308 -21.76 8.94 -7.84
N VAL A 309 -21.10 8.19 -8.72
CA VAL A 309 -21.36 8.18 -10.18
C VAL A 309 -22.45 7.17 -10.56
N ASP A 310 -22.34 5.93 -10.08
CA ASP A 310 -23.29 4.85 -10.31
C ASP A 310 -23.44 4.00 -9.04
N ARG A 311 -24.44 4.37 -8.23
CA ARG A 311 -24.78 3.70 -6.97
C ARG A 311 -25.13 2.22 -7.16
N ARG A 312 -25.80 1.88 -8.26
CA ARG A 312 -26.26 0.51 -8.52
C ARG A 312 -25.09 -0.38 -8.91
N LEU A 313 -24.25 0.07 -9.84
CA LEU A 313 -23.04 -0.67 -10.21
C LEU A 313 -22.09 -0.80 -9.02
N TRP A 314 -21.91 0.25 -8.22
CA TRP A 314 -21.14 0.20 -6.99
C TRP A 314 -21.59 -0.91 -6.06
N TYR A 315 -22.88 -0.96 -5.70
CA TYR A 315 -23.35 -2.00 -4.79
C TYR A 315 -23.31 -3.39 -5.40
N MET A 316 -23.56 -3.53 -6.71
CA MET A 316 -23.46 -4.83 -7.38
C MET A 316 -22.04 -5.39 -7.24
N LEU A 317 -21.02 -4.59 -7.57
CA LEU A 317 -19.61 -4.99 -7.48
C LEU A 317 -19.16 -5.25 -6.04
N ASN A 318 -19.69 -4.50 -5.06
CA ASN A 318 -19.44 -4.74 -3.63
C ASN A 318 -20.12 -6.01 -3.10
N CYS A 319 -21.14 -6.54 -3.79
CA CYS A 319 -21.78 -7.81 -3.41
C CYS A 319 -21.02 -9.03 -3.92
N ILE A 320 -20.10 -8.88 -4.88
CA ILE A 320 -19.33 -10.01 -5.41
C ILE A 320 -18.38 -10.53 -4.32
N GLY A 321 -18.44 -11.83 -4.05
CA GLY A 321 -17.76 -12.49 -2.93
C GLY A 321 -18.58 -12.54 -1.64
N ARG A 322 -19.75 -11.89 -1.56
CA ARG A 322 -20.68 -12.01 -0.44
C ARG A 322 -21.75 -13.08 -0.72
N GLN A 323 -22.35 -13.61 0.33
CA GLN A 323 -23.49 -14.54 0.22
C GLN A 323 -24.83 -13.80 0.17
N THR A 324 -24.94 -12.66 0.86
CA THR A 324 -26.17 -11.86 0.93
C THR A 324 -25.95 -10.47 0.33
N PRO A 325 -26.72 -10.07 -0.70
CA PRO A 325 -26.58 -8.76 -1.33
C PRO A 325 -27.26 -7.65 -0.52
N TYR A 326 -27.01 -6.40 -0.90
CA TYR A 326 -27.84 -5.27 -0.47
C TYR A 326 -29.19 -5.28 -1.20
N SER A 327 -30.26 -4.83 -0.55
CA SER A 327 -31.63 -4.79 -1.12
C SER A 327 -31.72 -4.02 -2.44
N GLU A 328 -30.88 -3.01 -2.62
CA GLU A 328 -30.84 -2.16 -3.83
C GLU A 328 -30.28 -2.88 -5.07
N VAL A 329 -29.64 -4.03 -4.90
CA VAL A 329 -29.08 -4.86 -5.98
C VAL A 329 -29.44 -6.35 -5.82
N ALA A 330 -30.45 -6.65 -5.01
CA ALA A 330 -30.87 -8.03 -4.78
C ALA A 330 -31.40 -8.69 -6.07
N GLY A 331 -32.08 -7.91 -6.94
CA GLY A 331 -32.52 -8.37 -8.26
C GLY A 331 -31.37 -8.87 -9.15
N PRO A 332 -30.42 -8.00 -9.56
CA PRO A 332 -29.30 -8.43 -10.40
C PRO A 332 -28.41 -9.48 -9.72
N PHE A 333 -28.26 -9.47 -8.40
CA PHE A 333 -27.50 -10.50 -7.69
C PHE A 333 -28.18 -11.89 -7.76
N ALA A 334 -29.49 -11.95 -7.51
CA ALA A 334 -30.25 -13.19 -7.65
C ALA A 334 -30.21 -13.72 -9.09
N HIS A 335 -30.34 -12.81 -10.06
CA HIS A 335 -30.24 -13.15 -11.47
C HIS A 335 -28.86 -13.70 -11.84
N TRP A 336 -27.79 -13.03 -11.41
CA TRP A 336 -26.41 -13.49 -11.62
C TRP A 336 -26.18 -14.89 -11.05
N ARG A 337 -26.66 -15.16 -9.83
CA ARG A 337 -26.60 -16.49 -9.22
C ARG A 337 -27.38 -17.53 -10.02
N ALA A 338 -28.57 -17.19 -10.51
CA ALA A 338 -29.37 -18.08 -11.34
C ALA A 338 -28.68 -18.42 -12.68
N GLU A 339 -28.08 -17.44 -13.36
CA GLU A 339 -27.31 -17.67 -14.60
C GLU A 339 -26.11 -18.58 -14.36
N LYS A 340 -25.39 -18.39 -13.23
CA LYS A 340 -24.28 -19.27 -12.83
C LYS A 340 -24.74 -20.71 -12.60
N GLU A 341 -25.87 -20.90 -11.93
CA GLU A 341 -26.43 -22.24 -11.66
C GLU A 341 -26.92 -22.92 -12.94
N MET A 342 -27.48 -22.14 -13.87
CA MET A 342 -27.97 -22.63 -15.15
C MET A 342 -26.85 -22.87 -16.18
N GLY A 343 -25.67 -22.27 -15.98
CA GLY A 343 -24.54 -22.33 -16.91
C GLY A 343 -24.76 -21.58 -18.23
N ARG A 344 -25.74 -20.66 -18.30
CA ARG A 344 -26.06 -19.88 -19.51
C ARG A 344 -26.71 -18.53 -19.18
N GLY A 345 -26.58 -17.58 -20.11
CA GLY A 345 -27.29 -16.30 -20.01
C GLY A 345 -28.82 -16.49 -20.08
N SER A 346 -29.55 -15.66 -19.33
CA SER A 346 -31.02 -15.66 -19.33
C SER A 346 -31.59 -14.26 -19.51
N LEU A 347 -32.25 -14.01 -20.63
CA LEU A 347 -32.98 -12.74 -20.84
C LEU A 347 -34.23 -12.63 -19.95
N VAL A 348 -34.75 -13.75 -19.44
CA VAL A 348 -35.90 -13.77 -18.54
C VAL A 348 -35.42 -13.46 -17.12
N PRO A 349 -35.97 -12.45 -16.42
CA PRO A 349 -35.56 -12.08 -15.07
C PRO A 349 -35.82 -13.19 -14.03
N MET A 350 -34.76 -13.91 -13.65
CA MET A 350 -34.74 -14.88 -12.55
C MET A 350 -34.46 -14.20 -11.19
N ILE A 351 -35.47 -13.56 -10.60
CA ILE A 351 -35.33 -12.74 -9.37
C ILE A 351 -36.15 -13.25 -8.17
N ASP A 352 -36.79 -14.41 -8.29
CA ASP A 352 -37.72 -14.89 -7.27
C ASP A 352 -37.07 -15.10 -5.90
N GLU A 353 -35.78 -15.49 -5.87
CA GLU A 353 -35.00 -15.59 -4.63
C GLU A 353 -34.82 -14.25 -3.92
N ALA A 354 -34.72 -13.13 -4.66
CA ALA A 354 -34.66 -11.81 -4.06
C ALA A 354 -35.97 -11.45 -3.33
N ILE A 355 -37.12 -11.87 -3.88
CA ILE A 355 -38.44 -11.66 -3.28
C ILE A 355 -38.55 -12.50 -1.99
N LYS A 356 -38.19 -13.78 -2.05
CA LYS A 356 -38.20 -14.67 -0.88
C LYS A 356 -37.28 -14.15 0.23
N ALA A 357 -36.07 -13.71 -0.12
CA ALA A 357 -35.13 -13.14 0.83
C ALA A 357 -35.67 -11.86 1.49
N LEU A 358 -36.35 -10.99 0.72
CA LEU A 358 -36.98 -9.79 1.26
C LEU A 358 -38.15 -10.13 2.21
N GLU A 359 -38.97 -11.13 1.87
CA GLU A 359 -40.06 -11.62 2.73
C GLU A 359 -39.52 -12.09 4.09
N ILE A 360 -38.44 -12.88 4.08
CA ILE A 360 -37.79 -13.35 5.31
C ILE A 360 -37.26 -12.16 6.12
N ALA A 361 -36.49 -11.26 5.50
CA ALA A 361 -35.88 -10.12 6.19
C ALA A 361 -36.89 -9.14 6.79
N VAL A 362 -38.06 -8.96 6.14
CA VAL A 362 -39.13 -8.09 6.66
C VAL A 362 -39.85 -8.73 7.84
N LYS A 363 -40.01 -10.07 7.84
CA LYS A 363 -40.63 -10.82 8.95
C LYS A 363 -39.78 -10.84 10.22
N GLU A 364 -38.48 -10.59 10.13
CA GLU A 364 -37.60 -10.47 11.30
C GLU A 364 -37.84 -9.18 12.10
N ILE A 365 -38.48 -8.17 11.50
CA ILE A 365 -38.65 -6.85 12.11
C ILE A 365 -40.07 -6.67 12.61
N LYS A 366 -40.22 -6.55 13.93
CA LYS A 366 -41.51 -6.24 14.57
C LYS A 366 -41.88 -4.77 14.35
N LEU A 367 -43.10 -4.54 13.88
CA LEU A 367 -43.64 -3.20 13.68
C LEU A 367 -44.36 -2.71 14.93
N THR A 368 -44.40 -1.39 15.12
CA THR A 368 -45.21 -0.79 16.19
C THR A 368 -46.70 -0.87 15.83
N PRO A 369 -47.63 -0.82 16.81
CA PRO A 369 -49.07 -0.88 16.54
C PRO A 369 -49.54 0.21 15.56
N ARG A 370 -48.95 1.41 15.67
CA ARG A 370 -49.21 2.52 14.75
C ARG A 370 -48.77 2.20 13.32
N GLN A 371 -47.56 1.66 13.15
CA GLN A 371 -47.06 1.28 11.82
C GLN A 371 -47.89 0.14 11.21
N MET A 372 -48.37 -0.80 12.01
CA MET A 372 -49.28 -1.86 11.55
C MET A 372 -50.64 -1.32 11.09
N ALA A 373 -51.16 -0.28 11.75
CA ALA A 373 -52.42 0.36 11.35
C ALA A 373 -52.28 1.13 10.03
N GLU A 374 -51.11 1.72 9.77
CA GLU A 374 -50.79 2.45 8.54
C GLU A 374 -50.61 1.53 7.31
N LEU A 375 -50.40 0.22 7.51
CA LEU A 375 -50.29 -0.73 6.41
C LEU A 375 -51.62 -0.87 5.66
N GLN A 376 -51.54 -0.75 4.34
CA GLN A 376 -52.65 -1.11 3.46
C GLN A 376 -52.69 -2.63 3.25
N PRO A 377 -53.86 -3.21 2.99
CA PRO A 377 -53.97 -4.60 2.52
C PRO A 377 -53.17 -4.83 1.22
#